data_AF-A0A2H9MFM3-F1
#
_entry.id   AF-A0A2H9MFM3-F1
#
_cell.length_a   1.000
_cell.length_b   1.000
_cell.length_c   1.000
_cell.angle_alpha   90.00
_cell.angle_beta   90.00
_cell.angle_gamma   90.00
#
_symmetry.space_group_name_H-M   'P 1'
#
loop_
_entity.id
_entity.type
_entity.pdbx_description
1 polymer ?
#
loop_
_entity_poly.entity_id
_entity_poly.type
_entity_poly.pdbx_seq_one_letter_code
_entity_poly.pdbx_strand_id
1 'polypeptide(L)'
;MDNMNNGMITIGVLAKAIQNCVDKKGLEHDETVRMAEHVMNFFGFNERILDNILEPEDRDAFYTLEEYGLLVTEREETTLYDGREWRVHYWKLKKDVIINLTNHDGPEKRKRRTEDYSFYDEIPEDVWKREQ
;
A
#
# COMPACT_ATOMS: atom_id res chain seq x y z
N MET A 1 -0.53 5.24 25.13
CA MET A 1 -1.92 4.76 24.95
C MET A 1 -2.32 5.20 23.57
N ASP A 2 -1.95 4.43 22.56
CA ASP A 2 -2.33 4.67 21.17
C ASP A 2 -3.84 4.52 21.07
N ASN A 3 -4.52 5.63 20.82
CA ASN A 3 -5.94 5.62 20.49
C ASN A 3 -6.09 4.77 19.22
N MET A 4 -6.54 3.52 19.40
CA MET A 4 -7.08 2.70 18.33
C MET A 4 -8.30 3.41 17.77
N ASN A 5 -8.06 4.30 16.81
CA ASN A 5 -9.09 4.89 15.99
C ASN A 5 -9.56 3.78 15.05
N ASN A 6 -10.35 2.85 15.60
CA ASN A 6 -10.89 1.67 14.93
C ASN A 6 -12.04 2.07 13.98
N GLY A 7 -11.86 3.18 13.27
CA GLY A 7 -12.78 3.67 12.26
C GLY A 7 -12.85 2.64 11.15
N MET A 8 -14.03 2.07 10.96
CA MET A 8 -14.31 1.21 9.82
C MET A 8 -14.01 2.01 8.56
N ILE A 9 -13.12 1.50 7.71
CA ILE A 9 -12.85 2.08 6.41
C ILE A 9 -13.95 1.58 5.49
N THR A 10 -14.79 2.50 5.03
CA THR A 10 -15.81 2.23 4.04
C THR A 10 -15.33 2.72 2.68
N ILE A 11 -15.95 2.24 1.60
CA ILE A 11 -15.68 2.68 0.23
C ILE A 11 -15.72 4.21 0.14
N GLY A 12 -16.73 4.85 0.74
CA GLY A 12 -16.84 6.32 0.72
C GLY A 12 -15.70 7.05 1.42
N VAL A 13 -15.19 6.49 2.53
CA VAL A 13 -14.04 7.06 3.27
C VAL A 13 -12.76 6.91 2.45
N LEU A 14 -12.54 5.74 1.84
CA LEU A 14 -11.37 5.50 0.99
C LEU A 14 -11.43 6.36 -0.29
N ALA A 15 -12.58 6.42 -0.97
CA ALA A 15 -12.78 7.26 -2.16
C ALA A 15 -12.52 8.73 -1.85
N LYS A 16 -13.02 9.25 -0.72
CA LYS A 16 -12.78 10.63 -0.32
C LYS A 16 -11.30 10.89 0.02
N ALA A 17 -10.62 9.93 0.65
CA ALA A 17 -9.18 10.05 0.93
C ALA A 17 -8.34 10.02 -0.36
N ILE A 18 -8.69 9.15 -1.31
CA ILE A 18 -8.07 9.11 -2.64
C ILE A 18 -8.33 10.44 -3.35
N GLN A 19 -9.57 10.93 -3.36
CA GLN A 19 -9.94 12.19 -4.01
C GLN A 19 -9.12 13.35 -3.46
N ASN A 20 -8.96 13.45 -2.14
CA ASN A 20 -8.17 14.50 -1.50
C ASN A 20 -6.67 14.41 -1.86
N CYS A 21 -6.15 13.20 -2.16
CA CYS A 21 -4.80 13.02 -2.69
C CYS A 21 -4.71 13.37 -4.19
N VAL A 22 -5.77 13.06 -4.94
CA VAL A 22 -5.89 13.14 -6.39
C VAL A 22 -6.22 14.53 -6.91
N ASP A 23 -6.94 15.37 -6.15
CA ASP A 23 -7.27 16.75 -6.54
C ASP A 23 -5.99 17.57 -6.86
N LYS A 24 -4.84 17.12 -6.35
CA LYS A 24 -3.51 17.66 -6.66
C LYS A 24 -2.88 17.14 -7.96
N LYS A 25 -3.34 16.02 -8.50
CA LYS A 25 -2.85 15.33 -9.71
C LYS A 25 -3.87 15.31 -10.88
N GLY A 26 -5.16 15.58 -10.63
CA GLY A 26 -6.16 15.85 -11.67
C GLY A 26 -6.95 14.66 -12.23
N LEU A 27 -7.20 13.58 -11.47
CA LEU A 27 -8.12 12.52 -11.93
C LEU A 27 -9.60 12.87 -11.67
N GLU A 28 -10.50 12.27 -12.46
CA GLU A 28 -11.94 12.45 -12.31
C GLU A 28 -12.50 11.74 -11.06
N HIS A 29 -13.57 12.31 -10.49
CA HIS A 29 -14.21 11.79 -9.27
C HIS A 29 -14.74 10.35 -9.45
N ASP A 30 -15.26 10.01 -10.64
CA ASP A 30 -15.80 8.68 -10.94
C ASP A 30 -14.72 7.58 -10.90
N GLU A 31 -13.54 7.86 -11.46
CA GLU A 31 -12.41 6.93 -11.44
C GLU A 31 -11.91 6.67 -10.02
N THR A 32 -11.91 7.71 -9.19
CA THR A 32 -11.53 7.61 -7.78
C THR A 32 -12.44 6.67 -6.99
N VAL A 33 -13.76 6.74 -7.24
CA VAL A 33 -14.73 5.86 -6.59
C VAL A 33 -14.55 4.42 -7.06
N ARG A 34 -14.39 4.18 -8.37
CA ARG A 34 -14.14 2.84 -8.92
C ARG A 34 -12.88 2.21 -8.36
N MET A 35 -11.79 2.99 -8.24
CA MET A 35 -10.55 2.50 -7.64
C MET A 35 -10.74 2.16 -6.16
N ALA A 36 -11.50 2.98 -5.41
CA ALA A 36 -11.81 2.69 -4.01
C ALA A 36 -12.66 1.41 -3.85
N GLU A 37 -13.66 1.21 -4.70
CA GLU A 37 -14.49 0.00 -4.72
C GLU A 37 -13.66 -1.25 -4.99
N HIS A 38 -12.79 -1.18 -6.00
CA HIS A 38 -11.93 -2.28 -6.39
C HIS A 38 -10.98 -2.69 -5.27
N VAL A 39 -10.30 -1.72 -4.64
CA VAL A 39 -9.39 -1.95 -3.52
C VAL A 39 -10.14 -2.50 -2.31
N MET A 40 -11.30 -1.92 -1.97
CA MET A 40 -12.14 -2.40 -0.88
C MET A 40 -12.66 -3.82 -1.12
N ASN A 41 -12.82 -4.26 -2.37
CA ASN A 41 -13.20 -5.63 -2.67
C ASN A 41 -12.10 -6.65 -2.28
N PHE A 42 -10.82 -6.28 -2.43
CA PHE A 42 -9.70 -7.13 -1.98
C PHE A 42 -9.53 -7.12 -0.46
N PHE A 43 -9.56 -5.94 0.16
CA PHE A 43 -9.39 -5.83 1.61
C PHE A 43 -10.62 -6.34 2.37
N GLY A 44 -11.83 -6.11 1.86
CA GLY A 44 -13.08 -6.39 2.54
C GLY A 44 -13.12 -5.72 3.91
N PHE A 45 -13.14 -6.54 4.98
CA PHE A 45 -13.05 -6.08 6.36
C PHE A 45 -11.63 -6.19 6.96
N ASN A 46 -10.70 -6.81 6.22
CA ASN A 46 -9.33 -7.00 6.66
C ASN A 46 -8.52 -5.72 6.44
N GLU A 47 -7.51 -5.55 7.29
CA GLU A 47 -6.59 -4.42 7.23
C GLU A 47 -5.33 -4.73 6.43
N ARG A 48 -5.18 -6.01 6.06
CA ARG A 48 -4.01 -6.56 5.38
C ARG A 48 -4.45 -7.58 4.34
N ILE A 49 -3.76 -7.60 3.20
CA ILE A 49 -3.91 -8.64 2.18
C ILE A 49 -2.53 -9.14 1.75
N LEU A 50 -2.47 -10.35 1.21
CA LEU A 50 -1.27 -10.94 0.66
C LEU A 50 -1.02 -10.41 -0.76
N ASP A 51 0.23 -10.12 -1.13
CA ASP A 51 0.53 -9.72 -2.52
C ASP A 51 0.12 -10.78 -3.55
N ASN A 52 0.27 -12.06 -3.19
CA ASN A 52 0.03 -13.18 -4.09
C ASN A 52 -1.43 -13.32 -4.58
N ILE A 53 -2.39 -12.63 -3.95
CA ILE A 53 -3.80 -12.65 -4.40
C ILE A 53 -4.08 -11.61 -5.48
N LEU A 54 -3.15 -10.68 -5.71
CA LEU A 54 -3.31 -9.59 -6.66
C LEU A 54 -2.89 -10.03 -8.06
N GLU A 55 -3.75 -9.74 -9.03
CA GLU A 55 -3.42 -9.87 -10.43
C GLU A 55 -2.41 -8.77 -10.83
N PRO A 56 -1.58 -8.99 -11.87
CA PRO A 56 -0.59 -8.00 -12.30
C PRO A 56 -1.21 -6.63 -12.64
N GLU A 57 -2.45 -6.61 -13.13
CA GLU A 57 -3.21 -5.39 -13.42
C GLU A 57 -3.61 -4.63 -12.14
N ASP A 58 -3.94 -5.36 -11.07
CA ASP A 58 -4.34 -4.76 -9.80
C ASP A 58 -3.16 -4.19 -9.02
N ARG A 59 -1.98 -4.79 -9.14
CA ARG A 59 -0.78 -4.31 -8.44
C ARG A 59 -0.46 -2.85 -8.75
N ASP A 60 -0.72 -2.39 -9.97
CA ASP A 60 -0.50 -0.99 -10.37
C ASP A 60 -1.31 0.00 -9.52
N ALA A 61 -2.58 -0.32 -9.26
CA ALA A 61 -3.44 0.47 -8.38
C ALA A 61 -2.89 0.49 -6.94
N PHE A 62 -2.35 -0.63 -6.45
CA PHE A 62 -1.77 -0.72 -5.11
C PHE A 62 -0.49 0.10 -4.97
N TYR A 63 0.41 0.08 -5.96
CA TYR A 63 1.58 0.96 -5.99
C TYR A 63 1.17 2.44 -6.01
N THR A 64 0.17 2.79 -6.81
CA THR A 64 -0.37 4.15 -6.88
C THR A 64 -0.91 4.61 -5.52
N LEU A 65 -1.62 3.75 -4.80
CA LEU A 65 -2.16 4.05 -3.47
C LEU A 65 -1.08 4.10 -2.38
N GLU A 66 0.00 3.36 -2.55
CA GLU A 66 1.19 3.42 -1.69
C GLU A 66 1.94 4.74 -1.89
N GLU A 67 2.07 5.22 -3.14
CA GLU A 67 2.57 6.57 -3.42
C GLU A 67 1.71 7.67 -2.77
N TYR A 68 0.40 7.48 -2.72
CA TYR A 68 -0.52 8.38 -2.01
C TYR A 68 -0.42 8.26 -0.48
N GLY A 69 0.31 7.26 0.02
CA GLY A 69 0.49 6.98 1.44
C GLY A 69 -0.73 6.37 2.12
N LEU A 70 -1.69 5.85 1.35
CA LEU A 70 -2.90 5.18 1.83
C LEU A 70 -2.61 3.72 2.19
N LEU A 71 -1.66 3.09 1.47
CA LEU A 71 -1.17 1.75 1.72
C LEU A 71 0.30 1.75 2.17
N VAL A 72 0.75 0.63 2.70
CA VAL A 72 2.17 0.30 2.94
C VAL A 72 2.42 -1.17 2.64
N THR A 73 3.60 -1.44 2.09
CA THR A 73 4.12 -2.79 1.90
C THR A 73 4.89 -3.22 3.15
N GLU A 74 4.64 -4.43 3.64
CA GLU A 74 5.36 -5.05 4.75
C GLU A 74 5.93 -6.39 4.28
N ARG A 75 7.21 -6.64 4.54
CA ARG A 75 7.88 -7.92 4.27
C ARG A 75 8.03 -8.68 5.57
N GLU A 76 7.51 -9.89 5.60
CA GLU A 76 7.71 -10.83 6.70
C GLU A 76 8.61 -11.96 6.24
N GLU A 77 9.71 -12.16 6.96
CA GLU A 77 10.66 -13.24 6.72
C GLU A 77 10.57 -14.22 7.87
N THR A 78 10.16 -15.45 7.57
CA THR A 78 10.10 -16.53 8.55
C THR A 78 11.04 -17.64 8.12
N THR A 79 11.75 -18.22 9.08
CA THR A 79 12.59 -19.38 8.84
C THR A 79 11.76 -20.64 9.03
N LEU A 80 11.65 -21.44 7.97
CA LEU A 80 11.04 -22.76 8.07
C LEU A 80 11.93 -23.69 8.88
N TYR A 81 11.33 -24.73 9.43
CA TYR A 81 11.99 -25.80 10.19
C TYR A 81 13.11 -26.52 9.38
N ASP A 82 13.08 -26.40 8.06
CA ASP A 82 14.07 -26.93 7.10
C ASP A 82 15.26 -25.97 6.85
N GLY A 83 15.32 -24.82 7.52
CA GLY A 83 16.35 -23.79 7.33
C GLY A 83 16.15 -22.92 6.07
N ARG A 84 15.08 -23.15 5.31
CA ARG A 84 14.69 -22.31 4.17
C ARG A 84 14.03 -21.02 4.65
N GLU A 85 14.34 -19.93 3.97
CA GLU A 85 13.69 -18.64 4.18
C GLU A 85 12.40 -18.58 3.39
N TRP A 86 11.29 -18.23 4.06
CA TRP A 86 10.03 -17.93 3.41
C TRP A 86 9.73 -16.45 3.57
N ARG A 87 9.51 -15.80 2.43
CA ARG A 87 9.26 -14.36 2.32
C ARG A 87 7.81 -14.16 1.92
N VAL A 88 7.07 -13.39 2.71
CA VAL A 88 5.72 -12.98 2.38
C VAL A 88 5.63 -11.47 2.33
N HIS A 89 5.02 -10.96 1.27
CA HIS A 89 4.68 -9.55 1.14
C HIS A 89 3.20 -9.33 1.47
N TYR A 90 2.95 -8.34 2.30
CA TYR A 90 1.61 -7.91 2.68
C TYR A 90 1.39 -6.46 2.31
N TRP A 91 0.21 -6.18 1.79
CA TRP A 91 -0.31 -4.83 1.65
C TRP A 91 -1.13 -4.51 2.89
N LYS A 92 -0.79 -3.43 3.58
CA LYS A 92 -1.48 -2.98 4.80
C LYS A 92 -2.07 -1.60 4.61
N LEU A 93 -3.32 -1.45 5.03
CA LEU A 93 -4.07 -0.22 4.90
C LEU A 93 -3.81 0.71 6.10
N LYS A 94 -3.42 1.96 5.85
CA LYS A 94 -3.17 2.94 6.92
C LYS A 94 -4.45 3.66 7.32
N LYS A 95 -5.26 3.03 8.17
CA LYS A 95 -6.55 3.59 8.64
C LYS A 95 -6.44 4.98 9.23
N ASP A 96 -5.45 5.22 10.10
CA ASP A 96 -5.23 6.55 10.71
C ASP A 96 -4.96 7.63 9.66
N VAL A 97 -4.22 7.28 8.62
CA VAL A 97 -3.90 8.19 7.52
C VAL A 97 -5.15 8.53 6.73
N ILE A 98 -5.92 7.52 6.37
CA ILE A 98 -7.15 7.66 5.58
C ILE A 98 -8.16 8.51 6.34
N ILE A 99 -8.43 8.19 7.61
CA ILE A 99 -9.37 8.93 8.45
C ILE A 99 -8.93 10.38 8.63
N ASN A 100 -7.63 10.63 8.83
CA ASN A 100 -7.11 11.99 8.95
C ASN A 100 -7.27 12.77 7.63
N LEU A 101 -7.01 12.15 6.49
CA LEU A 101 -7.22 12.76 5.17
C LEU A 101 -8.69 13.06 4.88
N THR A 102 -9.62 12.28 5.43
CA THR A 102 -11.07 12.52 5.30
C THR A 102 -11.55 13.65 6.20
N ASN A 103 -10.96 13.79 7.41
CA ASN A 103 -11.38 14.73 8.45
C ASN A 103 -10.67 16.09 8.38
N HIS A 104 -9.43 16.14 7.89
CA HIS A 104 -8.66 17.38 7.74
C HIS A 104 -8.59 17.80 6.27
N ASP A 105 -9.09 19.00 5.99
CA ASP A 105 -9.12 19.69 4.69
C ASP A 105 -7.73 20.19 4.24
N GLY A 106 -6.66 19.43 4.48
CA GLY A 106 -5.34 19.85 4.02
C GLY A 106 -4.16 19.03 4.56
N PRO A 107 -3.05 18.99 3.83
CA PRO A 107 -2.02 17.98 4.00
C PRO A 107 -0.88 18.55 4.84
N GLU A 108 -0.77 18.10 6.10
CA GLU A 108 0.52 18.22 6.78
C GLU A 108 1.53 17.27 6.11
N LYS A 109 2.54 17.91 5.54
CA LYS A 109 3.77 17.39 4.92
C LYS A 109 4.12 15.97 5.38
N ARG A 110 3.73 14.95 4.62
CA ARG A 110 4.40 13.65 4.73
C ARG A 110 5.66 13.67 3.89
N LYS A 111 6.80 13.66 4.59
CA LYS A 111 8.12 13.37 4.02
C LYS A 111 7.97 12.11 3.16
N ARG A 112 8.36 12.21 1.88
CA ARG A 112 8.63 11.05 1.02
C ARG A 112 9.50 10.09 1.81
N ARG A 113 8.93 8.97 2.26
CA ARG A 113 9.73 7.78 2.48
C ARG A 113 9.92 7.18 1.10
N THR A 114 10.89 7.73 0.38
CA THR A 114 11.59 6.97 -0.63
C THR A 114 12.50 6.06 0.19
N GLU A 115 11.93 4.99 0.75
CA GLU A 115 12.73 3.83 1.13
C GLU A 115 13.15 3.27 -0.23
N ASP A 116 14.35 3.67 -0.62
CA ASP A 116 15.10 3.19 -1.77
C ASP A 116 14.83 1.69 -1.91
N TYR A 117 14.08 1.33 -2.94
CA TYR A 117 13.57 -0.02 -3.20
C TYR A 117 14.76 -0.86 -3.68
N SER A 118 15.64 -1.14 -2.74
CA SER A 118 16.92 -1.80 -2.89
C SER A 118 16.72 -3.33 -2.88
N PHE A 119 15.68 -3.80 -3.59
CA PHE A 119 15.43 -5.23 -3.84
C PHE A 119 16.62 -5.90 -4.55
N TYR A 120 17.46 -5.11 -5.21
CA TYR A 120 18.64 -5.57 -5.94
C TYR A 120 19.95 -5.52 -5.14
N ASP A 121 20.01 -4.85 -3.98
CA ASP A 121 21.26 -4.84 -3.17
C ASP A 121 21.39 -6.08 -2.28
N GLU A 122 20.30 -6.82 -2.05
CA GLU A 122 20.33 -8.12 -1.36
C GLU A 122 20.80 -9.27 -2.28
N ILE A 123 20.92 -9.01 -3.59
CA ILE A 123 21.43 -9.99 -4.55
C ILE A 123 22.96 -9.89 -4.56
N PRO A 124 23.70 -10.98 -4.25
CA PRO A 124 25.15 -10.98 -4.31
C PRO A 124 25.66 -10.49 -5.68
N GLU A 125 26.68 -9.62 -5.68
CA GLU A 125 27.31 -9.08 -6.90
C GLU A 125 27.74 -10.16 -7.90
N ASP A 126 27.96 -11.39 -7.40
CA ASP A 126 28.37 -12.55 -8.20
C ASP A 126 27.30 -13.04 -9.18
N VAL A 127 26.01 -12.79 -8.92
CA VAL A 127 24.90 -13.13 -9.83
C VAL A 127 24.91 -12.23 -11.08
N TRP A 128 25.53 -11.05 -10.99
CA TRP A 128 25.61 -10.08 -12.08
C TRP A 128 26.79 -10.34 -13.02
N LYS A 129 27.70 -11.26 -12.67
CA LYS A 129 28.83 -11.63 -13.52
C LYS A 129 28.34 -12.53 -14.65
N ARG A 130 28.29 -11.99 -15.86
CA ARG A 130 28.19 -12.81 -17.07
C ARG A 130 29.57 -13.39 -17.32
N GLU A 131 29.71 -14.70 -17.19
CA GLU A 131 30.93 -15.39 -17.61
C GLU A 131 31.16 -15.10 -19.11
N GLN A 132 32.34 -14.58 -19.43
CA GLN A 132 32.89 -14.48 -20.78
C GLN A 132 33.82 -15.66 -21.00
#